data_AF-A0A3M1G9F2-F1
#
_entry.id   AF-A0A3M1G9F2-F1
#
_cell.length_a   1.000
_cell.length_b   1.000
_cell.length_c   1.000
_cell.angle_alpha   90.00
_cell.angle_beta   90.00
_cell.angle_gamma   90.00
#
_symmetry.space_group_name_H-M   'P 1'
#
loop_
_entity.id
_entity.type
_entity.pdbx_description
1 polymer ?
#
loop_
_entity_poly.entity_id
_entity_poly.type
_entity_poly.pdbx_seq_one_letter_code
_entity_poly.pdbx_strand_id
1 'polypeptide(L)'
;MRATKNAAVPSQEELLVDFALRLNRHRNDRRAVYLRLSDLGPHIRDTYIIRQAASYFHHLIKAEAGQLFRMASGDLVFASKGAARIEIESAVYKLLQELAHDPVAQARHGDLDDMVEWFDIESNYDDFLALARRLAEGQPPPAATPPAADPVPAPATAPA
;
A
#
# COMPACT_ATOMS: atom_id res chain seq x y z
N MET A 1 23.71 -28.21 -25.65
CA MET A 1 22.36 -27.64 -25.47
C MET A 1 22.40 -26.68 -24.29
N ARG A 2 22.37 -25.35 -24.53
CA ARG A 2 22.18 -24.35 -23.47
C ARG A 2 20.74 -23.88 -23.58
N ALA A 3 19.88 -24.35 -22.67
CA ALA A 3 18.56 -23.77 -22.52
C ALA A 3 18.76 -22.32 -22.07
N THR A 4 18.34 -21.38 -22.91
CA THR A 4 18.21 -19.97 -22.53
C THR A 4 17.24 -19.92 -21.37
N LYS A 5 17.74 -19.60 -20.17
CA LYS A 5 16.93 -19.20 -19.02
C LYS A 5 16.17 -17.96 -19.45
N ASN A 6 14.96 -18.14 -19.98
CA ASN A 6 14.03 -17.06 -20.23
C ASN A 6 13.77 -16.47 -18.85
N ALA A 7 14.42 -15.35 -18.52
CA ALA A 7 14.15 -14.63 -17.29
C ALA A 7 12.72 -14.14 -17.42
N ALA A 8 11.77 -14.91 -16.88
CA ALA A 8 10.39 -14.46 -16.76
C ALA A 8 10.43 -13.13 -16.02
N VAL A 9 9.74 -12.13 -16.56
CA VAL A 9 9.61 -10.84 -15.87
C VAL A 9 8.97 -11.14 -14.52
N PRO A 10 9.63 -10.81 -13.39
CA PRO A 10 9.09 -11.11 -12.08
C PRO A 10 7.74 -10.43 -11.91
N SER A 11 6.81 -11.10 -11.25
CA SER A 11 5.49 -10.53 -10.99
C SER A 11 5.61 -9.30 -10.06
N GLN A 12 4.57 -8.47 -10.03
CA GLN A 12 4.57 -7.30 -9.14
C GLN A 12 4.63 -7.73 -7.67
N GLU A 13 4.05 -8.88 -7.35
CA GLU A 13 4.07 -9.50 -6.03
C GLU A 13 5.49 -10.00 -5.68
N GLU A 14 6.18 -10.66 -6.60
CA GLU A 14 7.58 -11.07 -6.41
C GLU A 14 8.49 -9.84 -6.21
N LEU A 15 8.27 -8.79 -6.99
CA LEU A 15 8.98 -7.51 -6.84
C LEU A 15 8.71 -6.85 -5.47
N LEU A 16 7.49 -6.98 -4.94
CA LEU A 16 7.14 -6.49 -3.61
C LEU A 16 7.87 -7.29 -2.51
N VAL A 17 7.93 -8.62 -2.63
CA VAL A 17 8.68 -9.48 -1.69
C VAL A 17 10.16 -9.13 -1.70
N ASP A 18 10.76 -9.01 -2.89
CA ASP A 18 12.17 -8.62 -3.04
C ASP A 18 12.43 -7.22 -2.49
N PHE A 19 11.49 -6.29 -2.67
CA PHE A 19 11.56 -4.97 -2.05
C PHE A 19 11.53 -5.07 -0.53
N ALA A 20 10.56 -5.77 0.05
CA ALA A 20 10.41 -5.95 1.50
C ALA A 20 11.66 -6.64 2.12
N LEU A 21 12.25 -7.62 1.45
CA LEU A 21 13.50 -8.25 1.92
C LEU A 21 14.68 -7.27 1.93
N ARG A 22 14.77 -6.37 0.94
CA ARG A 22 15.82 -5.33 0.90
C ARG A 22 15.63 -4.28 1.99
N LEU A 23 14.39 -4.01 2.40
CA LEU A 23 14.10 -3.07 3.48
C LEU A 23 14.69 -3.51 4.83
N ASN A 24 14.93 -4.81 5.03
CA ASN A 24 15.54 -5.33 6.26
C ASN A 24 16.81 -4.58 6.67
N ARG A 25 17.63 -4.17 5.69
CA ARG A 25 18.91 -3.47 5.91
C ARG A 25 18.76 -1.95 6.05
N HIS A 26 17.61 -1.40 5.67
CA HIS A 26 17.37 0.05 5.55
C HIS A 26 15.93 0.39 5.95
N ARG A 27 15.56 0.16 7.20
CA ARG A 27 14.17 0.32 7.69
C ARG A 27 13.83 1.78 8.03
N ASN A 28 14.83 2.56 8.46
CA ASN A 28 14.61 3.89 9.00
C ASN A 28 13.93 4.83 8.02
N ASP A 29 13.00 5.63 8.56
CA ASP A 29 12.30 6.69 7.84
C ASP A 29 11.55 6.16 6.60
N ARG A 30 11.01 4.94 6.70
CA ARG A 30 10.22 4.33 5.64
C ARG A 30 8.82 4.03 6.09
N ARG A 31 7.90 4.32 5.20
CA ARG A 31 6.47 4.10 5.40
C ARG A 31 5.91 3.36 4.22
N ALA A 32 4.97 2.47 4.48
CA ALA A 32 4.18 1.83 3.45
C ALA A 32 2.69 1.91 3.77
N VAL A 33 1.89 1.84 2.72
CA VAL A 33 0.45 1.76 2.80
C VAL A 33 -0.04 0.70 1.81
N TYR A 34 -0.97 -0.13 2.28
CA TYR A 34 -1.65 -1.14 1.50
C TYR A 34 -3.11 -0.74 1.33
N LEU A 35 -3.61 -0.81 0.10
CA LEU A 35 -4.99 -0.48 -0.24
C LEU A 35 -5.70 -1.71 -0.81
N ARG A 36 -6.71 -2.19 -0.09
CA ARG A 36 -7.56 -3.35 -0.41
C ARG A 36 -8.64 -3.01 -1.44
N LEU A 37 -8.24 -2.70 -2.66
CA LEU A 37 -9.17 -2.35 -3.74
C LEU A 37 -9.92 -3.57 -4.29
N SER A 38 -9.40 -4.77 -4.03
CA SER A 38 -10.04 -6.04 -4.37
C SER A 38 -11.36 -6.27 -3.65
N ASP A 39 -11.59 -5.65 -2.48
CA ASP A 39 -12.83 -5.75 -1.70
C ASP A 39 -14.01 -5.05 -2.39
N LEU A 40 -13.74 -4.03 -3.20
CA LEU A 40 -14.77 -3.41 -4.05
C LEU A 40 -15.21 -4.35 -5.17
N GLY A 41 -14.46 -5.42 -5.46
CA GLY A 41 -14.78 -6.44 -6.45
C GLY A 41 -14.21 -6.14 -7.84
N PRO A 42 -14.36 -7.09 -8.78
CA PRO A 42 -13.56 -7.13 -10.01
C PRO A 42 -13.76 -5.93 -10.94
N HIS A 43 -14.92 -5.28 -10.88
CA HIS A 43 -15.25 -4.12 -11.72
C HIS A 43 -14.31 -2.92 -11.53
N ILE A 44 -13.82 -2.69 -10.30
CA ILE A 44 -12.94 -1.56 -9.98
C ILE A 44 -11.54 -1.77 -10.57
N ARG A 45 -11.10 -3.02 -10.72
CA ARG A 45 -9.73 -3.38 -11.14
C ARG A 45 -9.33 -2.79 -12.49
N ASP A 46 -10.31 -2.62 -13.38
CA ASP A 46 -10.13 -2.08 -14.74
C ASP A 46 -10.62 -0.62 -14.90
N THR A 47 -11.16 -0.02 -13.84
CA THR A 47 -11.68 1.35 -13.87
C THR A 47 -10.56 2.37 -14.10
N TYR A 48 -10.92 3.46 -14.78
CA TYR A 48 -10.05 4.63 -14.94
C TYR A 48 -9.44 5.11 -13.61
N ILE A 49 -10.18 5.01 -12.50
CA ILE A 49 -9.73 5.39 -11.15
C ILE A 49 -8.46 4.63 -10.75
N ILE A 50 -8.39 3.31 -10.93
CA ILE A 50 -7.20 2.50 -10.62
C ILE A 50 -6.03 2.84 -11.55
N ARG A 51 -6.32 3.13 -12.82
CA ARG A 51 -5.29 3.56 -13.78
C ARG A 51 -4.73 4.93 -13.39
N GLN A 52 -5.57 5.80 -12.86
CA GLN A 52 -5.21 7.14 -12.38
C GLN A 52 -4.57 7.11 -10.99
N ALA A 53 -4.70 6.01 -10.23
CA ALA A 53 -4.18 5.90 -8.88
C ALA A 53 -2.69 6.28 -8.78
N ALA A 54 -1.88 5.81 -9.73
CA ALA A 54 -0.46 6.15 -9.82
C ALA A 54 -0.19 7.66 -9.92
N SER A 55 -1.10 8.44 -10.49
CA SER A 55 -0.97 9.89 -10.59
C SER A 55 -1.07 10.60 -9.23
N TYR A 56 -1.87 10.09 -8.29
CA TYR A 56 -1.97 10.66 -6.95
C TYR A 56 -0.69 10.43 -6.16
N PHE A 57 0.02 9.32 -6.42
CA PHE A 57 1.31 8.99 -5.82
C PHE A 57 2.50 9.51 -6.62
N HIS A 58 2.31 10.06 -7.83
CA HIS A 58 3.40 10.43 -8.74
C HIS A 58 4.38 11.43 -8.16
N HIS A 59 3.89 12.41 -7.40
CA HIS A 59 4.75 13.36 -6.69
C HIS A 59 5.64 12.65 -5.66
N LEU A 60 5.08 11.71 -4.91
CA LEU A 60 5.79 10.94 -3.88
C LEU A 60 6.79 9.95 -4.49
N ILE A 61 6.45 9.34 -5.63
CA ILE A 61 7.34 8.45 -6.39
C ILE A 61 8.57 9.23 -6.86
N LYS A 62 8.38 10.45 -7.36
CA LYS A 62 9.47 11.28 -7.90
C LYS A 62 10.33 11.96 -6.83
N ALA A 63 9.72 12.42 -5.74
CA ALA A 63 10.41 13.19 -4.71
C ALA A 63 11.09 12.30 -3.64
N GLU A 64 10.42 11.24 -3.18
CA GLU A 64 10.75 10.56 -1.91
C GLU A 64 11.16 9.09 -2.10
N ALA A 65 11.77 8.79 -3.26
CA ALA A 65 12.13 7.43 -3.66
C ALA A 65 10.96 6.42 -3.46
N GLY A 66 9.75 6.89 -3.73
CA GLY A 66 8.53 6.11 -3.58
C GLY A 66 8.41 5.02 -4.65
N GLN A 67 7.86 3.88 -4.26
CA GLN A 67 7.60 2.75 -5.14
C GLN A 67 6.15 2.31 -4.97
N LEU A 68 5.44 2.22 -6.08
CA LEU A 68 4.06 1.75 -6.14
C LEU A 68 4.03 0.39 -6.83
N PHE A 69 3.41 -0.59 -6.18
CA PHE A 69 3.19 -1.93 -6.69
C PHE A 69 1.70 -2.14 -6.90
N ARG A 70 1.33 -2.67 -8.06
CA ARG A 70 -0.05 -3.03 -8.38
C ARG A 70 -0.16 -4.55 -8.45
N MET A 71 -0.88 -5.13 -7.52
CA MET A 71 -1.09 -6.58 -7.44
C MET A 71 -2.06 -7.02 -8.55
N ALA A 72 -2.00 -8.29 -8.94
CA ALA A 72 -2.94 -8.91 -9.89
C ALA A 72 -4.38 -8.93 -9.35
N SER A 73 -4.56 -8.90 -8.02
CA SER A 73 -5.85 -8.70 -7.35
C SER A 73 -6.43 -7.29 -7.56
N GLY A 74 -5.65 -6.35 -8.08
CA GLY A 74 -6.02 -4.94 -8.20
C GLY A 74 -5.69 -4.10 -6.96
N ASP A 75 -5.20 -4.73 -5.89
CA ASP A 75 -4.74 -4.02 -4.70
C ASP A 75 -3.46 -3.21 -4.99
N LEU A 76 -3.24 -2.17 -4.20
CA LEU A 76 -2.08 -1.30 -4.32
C LEU A 76 -1.25 -1.33 -3.05
N VAL A 77 0.07 -1.40 -3.22
CA VAL A 77 1.03 -1.18 -2.15
C VAL A 77 1.91 0.00 -2.54
N PHE A 78 1.93 1.03 -1.72
CA PHE A 78 2.88 2.14 -1.88
C PHE A 78 3.87 2.11 -0.73
N ALA A 79 5.16 2.27 -1.01
CA ALA A 79 6.21 2.38 -0.01
C ALA A 79 7.16 3.52 -0.38
N SER A 80 7.64 4.28 0.60
CA SER A 80 8.51 5.43 0.37
C SER A 80 9.55 5.57 1.48
N LYS A 81 10.57 6.41 1.22
CA LYS A 81 11.60 6.78 2.20
C LYS A 81 11.58 8.29 2.36
N GLY A 82 11.36 8.79 3.58
CA GLY A 82 11.37 10.22 3.89
C GLY A 82 10.05 10.96 3.64
N ALA A 83 9.09 10.33 2.97
CA ALA A 83 7.78 10.95 2.76
C ALA A 83 7.05 11.18 4.09
N ALA A 84 6.59 12.41 4.29
CA ALA A 84 5.77 12.74 5.45
C ALA A 84 4.45 11.97 5.38
N ARG A 85 4.03 11.39 6.51
CA ARG A 85 2.79 10.59 6.62
C ARG A 85 1.59 11.34 6.03
N ILE A 86 1.49 12.64 6.31
CA ILE A 86 0.42 13.51 5.82
C ILE A 86 0.37 13.63 4.30
N GLU A 87 1.50 13.52 3.60
CA GLU A 87 1.54 13.58 2.14
C GLU A 87 1.04 12.28 1.52
N ILE A 88 1.40 11.13 2.13
CA ILE A 88 0.86 9.82 1.74
C ILE A 88 -0.64 9.77 2.03
N GLU A 89 -1.06 10.22 3.22
CA GLU A 89 -2.48 10.31 3.61
C GLU A 89 -3.25 11.20 2.63
N SER A 90 -2.69 12.32 2.21
CA SER A 90 -3.31 13.20 1.21
C SER A 90 -3.48 12.51 -0.16
N ALA A 91 -2.50 11.70 -0.59
CA ALA A 91 -2.60 10.94 -1.83
C ALA A 91 -3.64 9.83 -1.73
N VAL A 92 -3.66 9.10 -0.62
CA VAL A 92 -4.65 8.05 -0.32
C VAL A 92 -6.05 8.65 -0.25
N TYR A 93 -6.24 9.75 0.49
CA TYR A 93 -7.53 10.42 0.63
C TYR A 93 -8.08 10.88 -0.72
N LYS A 94 -7.26 11.46 -1.60
CA LYS A 94 -7.69 11.84 -2.96
C LYS A 94 -8.17 10.62 -3.76
N LEU A 95 -7.44 9.50 -3.69
CA LEU A 95 -7.87 8.26 -4.34
C LEU A 95 -9.20 7.75 -3.77
N LEU A 96 -9.36 7.77 -2.44
CA LEU A 96 -10.59 7.34 -1.78
C LEU A 96 -11.78 8.25 -2.10
N GLN A 97 -11.59 9.58 -2.20
CA GLN A 97 -12.66 10.50 -2.60
C GLN A 97 -13.16 10.22 -4.02
N GLU A 98 -12.25 9.89 -4.94
CA GLU A 98 -12.62 9.54 -6.32
C GLU A 98 -13.38 8.21 -6.38
N LEU A 99 -12.99 7.24 -5.54
CA LEU A 99 -13.76 6.01 -5.33
C LEU A 99 -15.12 6.30 -4.68
N ALA A 100 -15.17 7.21 -3.72
CA ALA A 100 -16.40 7.63 -3.06
C ALA A 100 -17.38 8.31 -4.02
N HIS A 101 -16.93 8.82 -5.18
CA HIS A 101 -17.83 9.33 -6.22
C HIS A 101 -18.36 8.23 -7.16
N ASP A 102 -17.82 7.00 -7.11
CA ASP A 102 -18.30 5.86 -7.88
C ASP A 102 -19.51 5.20 -7.17
N PRO A 103 -20.69 5.14 -7.81
CA PRO A 103 -21.90 4.58 -7.20
C PRO A 103 -21.76 3.09 -6.81
N VAL A 104 -20.92 2.34 -7.52
CA VAL A 104 -20.74 0.90 -7.27
C VAL A 104 -19.77 0.69 -6.11
N ALA A 105 -18.75 1.54 -5.97
CA ALA A 105 -17.88 1.53 -4.81
C ALA A 105 -18.65 1.91 -3.51
N GLN A 106 -19.49 2.95 -3.56
CA GLN A 106 -20.35 3.36 -2.44
C GLN A 106 -21.30 2.24 -1.97
N ALA A 107 -21.84 1.45 -2.90
CA ALA A 107 -22.77 0.38 -2.57
C ALA A 107 -22.10 -0.86 -1.93
N ARG A 108 -20.77 -0.99 -2.06
CA ARG A 108 -20.01 -2.16 -1.60
C ARG A 108 -19.31 -1.95 -0.27
N HIS A 109 -19.03 -0.71 0.14
CA HIS A 109 -18.28 -0.41 1.36
C HIS A 109 -18.99 0.60 2.26
N GLY A 110 -18.98 0.31 3.56
CA GLY A 110 -19.48 1.21 4.60
C GLY A 110 -18.48 2.30 4.95
N ASP A 111 -17.24 1.92 5.26
CA ASP A 111 -16.11 2.83 5.49
C ASP A 111 -14.97 2.51 4.51
N LEU A 112 -14.45 3.54 3.86
CA LEU A 112 -13.31 3.43 2.95
C LEU A 112 -11.98 3.37 3.72
N ASP A 113 -11.96 3.81 4.97
CA ASP A 113 -10.77 3.73 5.83
C ASP A 113 -10.42 2.27 6.15
N ASP A 114 -11.41 1.38 6.22
CA ASP A 114 -11.22 -0.07 6.38
C ASP A 114 -10.48 -0.71 5.19
N MET A 115 -10.29 0.02 4.10
CA MET A 115 -9.53 -0.47 2.95
C MET A 115 -8.05 -0.12 3.03
N VAL A 116 -7.66 0.73 3.98
CA VAL A 116 -6.30 1.26 4.09
C VAL A 116 -5.60 0.65 5.29
N GLU A 117 -4.41 0.10 5.06
CA GLU A 117 -3.55 -0.44 6.09
C GLU A 117 -2.19 0.24 6.05
N TRP A 118 -1.79 0.83 7.17
CA TRP A 118 -0.58 1.61 7.31
C TRP A 118 0.53 0.79 7.97
N PHE A 119 1.75 0.97 7.48
CA PHE A 119 2.94 0.33 8.02
C PHE A 119 4.03 1.38 8.24
N ASP A 120 4.45 1.55 9.48
CA ASP A 120 5.76 2.10 9.78
C ASP A 120 6.79 0.98 9.61
N ILE A 121 7.67 1.07 8.62
CA ILE A 121 8.62 -0.02 8.32
C ILE A 121 9.69 -0.15 9.40
N GLU A 122 9.94 0.91 10.16
CA GLU A 122 10.89 0.89 11.27
C GLU A 122 10.38 -0.01 12.40
N SER A 123 9.08 0.07 12.70
CA SER A 123 8.42 -0.63 13.80
C SER A 123 7.72 -1.93 13.38
N ASN A 124 7.11 -1.97 12.19
CA ASN A 124 6.26 -3.04 11.68
C ASN A 124 6.86 -3.77 10.48
N TYR A 125 8.19 -3.88 10.43
CA TYR A 125 8.89 -4.57 9.33
C TYR A 125 8.38 -5.99 9.08
N ASP A 126 8.25 -6.78 10.15
CA ASP A 126 7.87 -8.19 10.05
C ASP A 126 6.43 -8.36 9.56
N ASP A 127 5.52 -7.46 9.97
CA ASP A 127 4.13 -7.43 9.50
C ASP A 127 4.06 -7.09 8.01
N PHE A 128 4.83 -6.09 7.57
CA PHE A 128 4.90 -5.72 6.15
C PHE A 128 5.50 -6.84 5.29
N LEU A 129 6.54 -7.52 5.77
CA LEU A 129 7.13 -8.66 5.07
C LEU A 129 6.15 -9.83 4.99
N ALA A 130 5.40 -10.10 6.07
CA ALA A 130 4.36 -11.11 6.07
C ALA A 130 3.24 -10.79 5.07
N LEU A 131 2.80 -9.53 5.01
CA LEU A 131 1.85 -9.06 3.99
C LEU A 131 2.39 -9.32 2.58
N ALA A 132 3.61 -8.88 2.29
CA ALA A 132 4.22 -9.05 0.96
C ALA A 132 4.25 -10.52 0.51
N ARG A 133 4.62 -11.45 1.41
CA ARG A 133 4.65 -12.89 1.12
C ARG A 133 3.26 -13.45 0.82
N ARG A 134 2.27 -13.06 1.63
CA ARG A 134 0.88 -13.51 1.42
C ARG A 134 0.32 -13.06 0.09
N LEU A 135 0.58 -11.80 -0.28
CA LEU A 135 0.17 -11.28 -1.59
C LEU A 135 0.82 -12.06 -2.74
N ALA A 136 2.09 -12.45 -2.61
CA ALA A 136 2.77 -13.31 -3.59
C ALA A 136 2.22 -14.74 -3.65
N GLU A 137 1.71 -15.26 -2.53
CA GLU A 137 0.99 -16.54 -2.47
C GLU A 137 -0.46 -16.43 -2.98
N GLY A 138 -0.92 -15.22 -3.34
CA GLY A 138 -2.29 -14.97 -3.79
C GLY A 138 -3.32 -15.00 -2.66
N GLN A 139 -2.88 -14.98 -1.41
CA GLN A 139 -3.76 -14.93 -0.24
C GLN A 139 -3.96 -13.48 0.20
N PRO A 140 -5.20 -12.97 0.18
CA PRO A 140 -5.48 -11.68 0.81
C PRO A 140 -5.18 -11.76 2.32
N PRO A 141 -4.69 -10.68 2.95
CA PRO A 141 -4.65 -10.60 4.41
C PRO A 141 -6.05 -10.85 4.99
N PRO A 142 -6.20 -11.44 6.20
CA PRO A 142 -7.50 -11.45 6.84
C PRO A 142 -7.99 -9.99 6.96
N ALA A 143 -9.30 -9.78 6.89
CA ALA A 143 -9.88 -8.47 7.21
C ALA A 143 -9.25 -7.95 8.51
N ALA A 144 -8.63 -6.77 8.43
CA ALA A 144 -7.57 -6.35 9.33
C ALA A 144 -7.88 -6.57 10.81
N THR A 145 -6.95 -7.21 11.53
CA THR A 145 -6.67 -6.76 12.89
C THR A 145 -5.95 -5.42 12.73
N PRO A 146 -6.45 -4.31 13.29
CA PRO A 146 -5.82 -3.01 13.12
C PRO A 146 -4.34 -3.12 13.49
N PRO A 147 -3.39 -2.71 12.62
CA PRO A 147 -2.00 -2.59 13.02
C PRO A 147 -2.00 -1.70 14.26
N ALA A 148 -1.35 -2.17 15.33
CA ALA A 148 -1.26 -1.45 16.59
C ALA A 148 -0.94 0.00 16.27
N ALA A 149 -1.96 0.86 16.43
CA ALA A 149 -1.87 2.25 16.04
C ALA A 149 -0.57 2.80 16.63
N ASP A 150 0.23 3.50 15.81
CA ASP A 150 1.19 4.44 16.37
C ASP A 150 0.48 5.16 17.51
N PRO A 151 1.01 5.13 18.76
CA PRO A 151 0.42 5.94 19.79
C PRO A 151 0.49 7.37 19.25
N VAL A 152 -0.67 7.90 18.87
CA VAL A 152 -0.84 9.33 18.62
C VAL A 152 -0.12 9.99 19.79
N PRO A 153 0.95 10.77 19.58
CA PRO A 153 1.65 11.38 20.69
C PRO A 153 0.58 12.16 21.44
N ALA A 154 0.34 11.74 22.69
CA ALA A 154 -0.65 12.37 23.54
C ALA A 154 -0.38 13.88 23.51
N PRO A 155 -1.40 14.75 23.41
CA PRO A 155 -1.18 16.18 23.45
C PRO A 155 -0.36 16.46 24.70
N ALA A 156 0.84 17.00 24.51
CA ALA A 156 1.72 17.37 25.60
C ALA A 156 0.92 18.26 26.53
N THR A 157 0.59 17.74 27.72
CA THR A 157 0.04 18.53 28.80
C THR A 157 1.07 19.62 29.09
N ALA A 158 0.79 20.83 28.62
CA ALA A 158 1.55 21.99 28.99
C ALA A 158 1.51 22.12 30.52
N PRO A 159 2.66 22.26 31.20
CA PRO A 159 2.65 22.52 32.63
C PRO A 159 2.33 23.99 32.91
N ALA A 160 1.53 24.16 33.97
CA ALA A 160 1.14 25.35 34.73
C ALA A 160 0.00 26.22 34.18
#